data_AF-A0A3N5IZC7-F1
#
_entry.id   AF-A0A3N5IZC7-F1
#
_cell.length_a   1.000
_cell.length_b   1.000
_cell.length_c   1.000
_cell.angle_alpha   90.00
_cell.angle_beta   90.00
_cell.angle_gamma   90.00
#
_symmetry.space_group_name_H-M   'P 1'
#
loop_
_entity.id
_entity.type
_entity.pdbx_description
1 polymer ?
#
loop_
_entity_poly.entity_id
_entity_poly.type
_entity_poly.pdbx_seq_one_letter_code
_entity_poly.pdbx_strand_id
1 'polypeptide(L)'
;MSEFLLRLDEISKVYHLKRAQLFELINISAAYYSMMKGGKRGGSFDMLLKIGEKFTSVNMNWLLFGEGEMFISDPEPTGVAALVANELLGVGEVYQLAQELASLPESRRRKLVALFNSIIKLEDGEEQKSR
;
A
#
# COMPACT_ATOMS: atom_id res chain seq x y z
N MET A 1 9.59 -1.93 -26.34
CA MET A 1 8.43 -1.71 -25.45
C MET A 1 9.00 -1.38 -24.08
N SER A 2 8.52 -0.34 -23.39
CA SER A 2 9.07 0.05 -22.08
C SER A 2 8.89 -1.08 -21.06
N GLU A 3 9.94 -1.45 -20.33
CA GLU A 3 9.88 -2.50 -19.30
C GLU A 3 8.86 -2.19 -18.20
N PHE A 4 8.71 -0.91 -17.85
CA PHE A 4 7.67 -0.43 -16.94
C PHE A 4 6.26 -0.85 -17.40
N LEU A 5 5.97 -0.79 -18.70
CA LEU A 5 4.65 -1.17 -19.23
C LEU A 5 4.43 -2.69 -19.20
N LEU A 6 5.50 -3.49 -19.29
CA LEU A 6 5.41 -4.94 -19.14
C LEU A 6 5.03 -5.29 -17.70
N ARG A 7 5.70 -4.69 -16.71
CA ARG A 7 5.40 -4.86 -15.30
C ARG A 7 4.02 -4.32 -14.91
N LEU A 8 3.59 -3.21 -15.51
CA LEU A 8 2.23 -2.70 -15.35
C LEU A 8 1.17 -3.67 -15.91
N ASP A 9 1.44 -4.28 -17.07
CA ASP A 9 0.57 -5.31 -17.64
C ASP A 9 0.56 -6.58 -16.77
N GLU A 10 1.66 -6.92 -16.08
CA GLU A 10 1.71 -8.02 -15.10
C GLU A 10 0.84 -7.74 -13.87
N ILE A 11 0.87 -6.52 -13.32
CA ILE A 11 -0.07 -6.10 -12.26
C ILE A 11 -1.52 -6.33 -12.74
N SER A 12 -1.86 -5.91 -13.95
CA SER A 12 -3.21 -6.14 -14.50
C SER A 12 -3.60 -7.62 -14.50
N LYS A 13 -2.67 -8.52 -14.82
CA LYS A 13 -2.93 -9.97 -14.87
C LYS A 13 -3.15 -10.56 -13.48
N VAL A 14 -2.30 -10.22 -12.52
CA VAL A 14 -2.37 -10.80 -11.17
C VAL A 14 -3.63 -10.32 -10.43
N TYR A 15 -4.02 -9.05 -10.63
CA TYR A 15 -5.27 -8.52 -10.06
C TYR A 15 -6.52 -8.83 -10.92
N HIS A 16 -6.37 -9.64 -11.97
CA HIS A 16 -7.46 -10.02 -12.88
C HIS A 16 -8.24 -8.83 -13.47
N LEU A 17 -7.54 -7.72 -13.72
CA LEU A 17 -8.12 -6.49 -14.27
C LEU A 17 -8.06 -6.51 -15.79
N LYS A 18 -9.13 -6.06 -16.43
CA LYS A 18 -9.09 -5.67 -17.84
C LYS A 18 -8.38 -4.32 -17.96
N ARG A 19 -7.73 -4.05 -19.10
CA ARG A 19 -6.99 -2.80 -19.33
C ARG A 19 -7.83 -1.54 -19.07
N ALA A 20 -9.09 -1.53 -19.46
CA ALA A 20 -9.98 -0.39 -19.21
C ALA A 20 -10.14 -0.12 -17.69
N GLN A 21 -10.32 -1.17 -16.89
CA GLN A 21 -10.44 -1.06 -15.44
C GLN A 21 -9.13 -0.58 -14.80
N LEU A 22 -7.99 -1.09 -15.28
CA LEU A 22 -6.69 -0.61 -14.83
C LEU A 22 -6.51 0.88 -15.13
N PHE A 23 -6.89 1.33 -16.34
CA PHE A 23 -6.76 2.72 -16.76
C PHE A 23 -7.62 3.67 -15.93
N GLU A 24 -8.85 3.27 -15.62
CA GLU A 24 -9.72 4.00 -14.69
C GLU A 24 -9.11 4.07 -13.28
N LEU A 25 -8.59 2.96 -12.76
CA LEU A 25 -7.99 2.90 -11.41
C LEU A 25 -6.78 3.82 -11.24
N ILE A 26 -5.93 3.91 -12.27
CA ILE A 26 -4.69 4.70 -12.24
C ILE A 26 -4.82 6.05 -12.95
N ASN A 27 -6.05 6.45 -13.29
CA ASN A 27 -6.40 7.74 -13.88
C ASN A 27 -5.66 8.08 -15.18
N ILE A 28 -5.60 7.14 -16.12
CA ILE A 28 -5.00 7.37 -17.44
C ILE A 28 -5.98 7.07 -18.58
N SER A 29 -5.75 7.69 -19.73
CA SER A 29 -6.51 7.37 -20.96
C SER A 29 -5.80 6.32 -21.82
N ALA A 30 -6.55 5.63 -22.67
CA ALA A 30 -5.98 4.70 -23.65
C ALA A 30 -5.02 5.40 -24.64
N ALA A 31 -5.29 6.67 -24.96
CA ALA A 31 -4.41 7.51 -25.78
C ALA A 31 -3.07 7.76 -25.07
N TYR A 32 -3.10 8.12 -23.78
CA TYR A 32 -1.90 8.30 -22.98
C TYR A 32 -1.07 7.02 -22.89
N TYR A 33 -1.72 5.88 -22.63
CA TYR A 33 -1.06 4.57 -22.65
C TYR A 33 -0.44 4.21 -24.01
N SER A 34 -1.09 4.58 -25.11
CA SER A 34 -0.53 4.39 -26.46
C SER A 34 0.71 5.23 -26.71
N MET A 35 0.74 6.48 -26.20
CA MET A 35 1.93 7.33 -26.24
C MET A 35 3.09 6.75 -25.43
N MET A 36 2.79 6.14 -24.27
CA MET A 36 3.79 5.43 -23.47
C MET A 36 4.35 4.22 -24.21
N LYS A 37 3.50 3.42 -24.87
CA LYS A 37 3.94 2.28 -25.68
C LYS A 37 4.88 2.68 -26.80
N GLY A 38 4.62 3.83 -27.43
CA GLY A 38 5.46 4.40 -28.47
C GLY A 38 6.75 5.08 -27.96
N GLY A 39 7.01 5.09 -26.65
CA GLY A 39 8.19 5.74 -26.05
C GLY A 39 8.16 7.27 -26.11
N LYS A 40 7.02 7.87 -26.50
CA LYS A 40 6.88 9.32 -26.66
C LYS A 40 6.67 10.04 -25.34
N ARG A 41 6.22 9.32 -24.30
CA ARG A 41 6.00 9.81 -22.94
C ARG A 41 6.28 8.71 -21.92
N GLY A 42 6.88 9.06 -20.78
CA GLY A 42 6.95 8.20 -19.60
C GLY A 42 5.65 8.24 -18.78
N GLY A 43 5.58 7.47 -17.70
CA GLY A 43 4.50 7.56 -16.72
C GLY A 43 4.54 8.89 -15.96
N SER A 44 3.37 9.48 -15.71
CA SER A 44 3.24 10.71 -14.92
C SER A 44 3.39 10.42 -13.43
N PHE A 45 3.80 11.42 -12.66
CA PHE A 45 3.86 11.31 -11.21
C PHE A 45 2.48 10.97 -10.60
N ASP A 46 1.40 11.59 -11.09
CA ASP A 46 0.03 11.30 -10.64
C ASP A 46 -0.36 9.83 -10.88
N MET A 47 -0.01 9.27 -12.04
CA MET A 47 -0.23 7.86 -12.33
C MET A 47 0.55 6.97 -11.36
N LEU A 48 1.81 7.28 -11.07
CA LEU A 48 2.62 6.51 -10.12
C LEU A 48 2.06 6.58 -8.69
N LEU A 49 1.59 7.75 -8.27
CA LEU A 49 0.94 7.93 -6.97
C LEU A 49 -0.33 7.08 -6.89
N LYS A 50 -1.17 7.10 -7.93
CA LYS A 50 -2.38 6.27 -7.99
C LYS A 50 -2.07 4.78 -7.98
N ILE A 51 -1.00 4.35 -8.63
CA ILE A 51 -0.56 2.95 -8.57
C ILE A 51 -0.18 2.58 -7.13
N GLY A 52 0.64 3.39 -6.45
CA GLY A 52 1.02 3.13 -5.05
C GLY A 52 -0.18 3.12 -4.09
N GLU A 53 -1.18 3.98 -4.32
CA GLU A 53 -2.42 4.03 -3.53
C GLU A 53 -3.32 2.81 -3.75
N LYS A 54 -3.42 2.32 -5.00
CA LYS A 54 -4.36 1.24 -5.37
C LYS A 54 -3.78 -0.16 -5.23
N PHE A 55 -2.46 -0.29 -5.36
CA PHE A 55 -1.75 -1.55 -5.31
C PHE A 55 -0.71 -1.51 -4.19
N THR A 56 -1.18 -1.33 -2.96
CA THR A 56 -0.32 -1.12 -1.77
C THR A 56 0.63 -2.27 -1.46
N SER A 57 0.31 -3.49 -1.91
CA SER A 57 1.17 -4.66 -1.78
C SER A 57 2.21 -4.79 -2.89
N VAL A 58 2.15 -3.96 -3.94
CA VAL A 58 3.12 -3.98 -5.04
C VAL A 58 4.34 -3.16 -4.67
N ASN A 59 5.52 -3.74 -4.90
CA ASN A 59 6.80 -3.08 -4.73
C ASN A 59 7.04 -2.06 -5.85
N MET A 60 7.11 -0.77 -5.50
CA MET A 60 7.35 0.30 -6.48
C MET A 60 8.75 0.25 -7.10
N ASN A 61 9.76 -0.26 -6.39
CA ASN A 61 11.11 -0.45 -6.96
C ASN A 61 11.11 -1.54 -8.02
N TRP A 62 10.36 -2.62 -7.79
CA TRP A 62 10.14 -3.65 -8.80
C TRP A 62 9.43 -3.05 -10.02
N LEU A 63 8.34 -2.31 -9.82
CA LEU A 63 7.60 -1.73 -10.94
C LEU A 63 8.45 -0.76 -11.77
N LEU A 64 9.19 0.14 -11.12
CA LEU A 64 9.95 1.19 -11.81
C LEU A 64 11.25 0.68 -12.39
N PHE A 65 12.02 -0.10 -11.63
CA PHE A 65 13.40 -0.46 -11.95
C PHE A 65 13.59 -1.95 -12.22
N GLY A 66 12.60 -2.79 -11.91
CA GLY A 66 12.74 -4.26 -12.01
C GLY A 66 13.50 -4.88 -10.85
N GLU A 67 13.67 -4.15 -9.74
CA GLU A 67 14.46 -4.58 -8.59
C GLU A 67 13.60 -5.20 -7.49
N GLY A 68 14.02 -6.39 -7.03
CA GLY A 68 13.34 -7.14 -5.98
C GLY A 68 12.13 -7.94 -6.48
N GLU A 69 11.27 -8.35 -5.55
CA GLU A 69 10.03 -9.09 -5.87
C GLU A 69 8.87 -8.16 -6.18
N MET A 70 7.90 -8.65 -6.96
CA MET A 70 6.70 -7.90 -7.35
C MET A 70 5.87 -7.46 -6.14
N PHE A 71 5.74 -8.34 -5.16
CA PHE A 71 4.99 -8.08 -3.94
C PHE A 71 5.93 -7.79 -2.79
N ILE A 72 5.56 -6.78 -2.01
CA ILE A 72 6.13 -6.57 -0.69
C ILE A 72 5.54 -7.70 0.18
N SER A 73 6.37 -8.63 0.62
CA SER A 73 6.00 -9.59 1.66
C SER A 73 5.46 -8.83 2.87
N ASP A 74 4.40 -9.36 3.52
CA ASP A 74 3.65 -8.69 4.58
C ASP A 74 4.58 -7.83 5.45
N PRO A 75 4.21 -6.57 5.72
CA PRO A 75 5.08 -5.67 6.44
C PRO A 75 5.34 -6.26 7.82
N GLU A 76 6.50 -6.88 7.97
CA GLU A 76 7.20 -6.87 9.24
C GLU A 76 7.09 -5.42 9.72
N PRO A 77 6.58 -5.19 10.94
CA PRO A 77 6.48 -3.83 11.45
C PRO A 77 7.86 -3.22 11.27
N THR A 78 7.96 -2.19 10.45
CA THR A 78 9.23 -1.55 10.10
C THR A 78 9.10 -0.05 10.32
N GLY A 79 10.17 0.55 10.84
CA GLY A 79 10.22 1.95 11.26
C GLY A 79 9.98 2.17 12.76
N VAL A 80 9.77 3.43 13.15
CA VAL A 80 9.66 3.84 14.56
C VAL A 80 8.55 3.10 15.30
N ALA A 81 7.43 2.81 14.63
CA ALA A 81 6.32 2.05 15.23
C ALA A 81 6.74 0.64 15.66
N ALA A 82 7.61 -0.03 14.91
CA ALA A 82 8.13 -1.35 15.25
C ALA A 82 9.09 -1.30 16.42
N LEU A 83 9.97 -0.30 16.44
CA LEU A 83 10.90 -0.06 17.54
C LEU A 83 10.15 0.26 18.83
N VAL A 84 9.12 1.11 18.75
CA VAL A 84 8.26 1.47 19.88
C VAL A 84 7.44 0.29 20.36
N ALA A 85 6.85 -0.50 19.45
CA ALA A 85 6.13 -1.71 19.81
C ALA A 85 7.05 -2.73 20.49
N ASN A 86 8.27 -2.92 19.97
CA ASN A 86 9.26 -3.82 20.55
C ASN A 86 9.75 -3.34 21.93
N GLU A 87 9.88 -2.03 22.13
CA GLU A 87 10.27 -1.46 23.43
C GLU A 87 9.15 -1.57 24.47
N LEU A 88 7.89 -1.39 24.06
CA LEU A 88 6.73 -1.40 24.97
C LEU A 88 6.20 -2.80 25.30
N LEU A 89 6.25 -3.73 24.35
CA LEU A 89 5.64 -5.07 24.46
C LEU A 89 6.69 -6.19 24.38
N GLY A 90 7.93 -5.89 23.99
CA GLY A 90 8.92 -6.93 23.69
C GLY A 90 8.63 -7.63 22.36
N VAL A 91 9.71 -8.03 21.68
CA VAL A 91 9.63 -8.60 20.31
C VAL A 91 8.68 -9.81 20.24
N GLY A 92 8.71 -10.69 21.24
CA GLY A 92 7.88 -11.90 21.27
C GLY A 92 6.37 -11.62 21.34
N GLU A 93 5.94 -10.62 22.12
CA GLU A 93 4.52 -10.31 22.29
C GLU A 93 3.95 -9.60 21.07
N VAL A 94 4.75 -8.75 20.41
CA VAL A 94 4.38 -8.09 19.15
C VAL A 94 4.04 -9.12 18.08
N TYR A 95 4.88 -10.15 17.90
CA TYR A 95 4.63 -11.20 16.91
C TYR A 95 3.38 -12.03 17.25
N GLN A 96 3.16 -12.38 18.52
CA GLN A 96 1.96 -13.13 18.91
C GLN A 96 0.69 -12.32 18.67
N LEU A 97 0.67 -11.05 19.07
CA LEU A 97 -0.46 -10.16 18.83
C LEU A 97 -0.71 -9.93 17.33
N ALA A 98 0.35 -9.80 16.53
CA ALA A 98 0.22 -9.66 15.08
C ALA A 98 -0.42 -10.91 14.46
N GLN A 99 -0.01 -12.11 14.88
CA GLN A 99 -0.59 -13.38 14.43
C GLN A 99 -2.06 -13.52 14.87
N GLU A 100 -2.37 -13.20 16.13
CA GLU A 100 -3.74 -13.21 16.63
C GLU A 100 -4.63 -12.23 15.86
N LEU A 101 -4.19 -10.99 15.66
CA LEU A 101 -4.90 -9.99 14.86
C LEU A 101 -5.11 -10.46 13.42
N ALA A 102 -4.09 -11.06 12.79
CA ALA A 102 -4.18 -11.59 11.44
C ALA A 102 -5.22 -12.73 11.33
N SER A 103 -5.34 -13.56 12.38
CA SER A 103 -6.31 -14.66 12.46
C SER A 103 -7.77 -14.20 12.63
N LEU A 104 -8.01 -12.94 13.04
CA LEU A 104 -9.36 -12.42 13.24
C LEU A 104 -10.08 -12.15 11.91
N PRO A 105 -11.40 -12.38 11.84
CA PRO A 105 -12.22 -11.96 10.70
C PRO A 105 -12.10 -10.45 10.44
N GLU A 106 -12.12 -10.06 9.16
CA GLU A 106 -11.95 -8.66 8.74
C GLU A 106 -12.94 -7.69 9.39
N SER A 107 -14.18 -8.15 9.66
CA SER A 107 -15.20 -7.36 10.37
C SER A 107 -14.81 -7.02 11.81
N ARG A 108 -14.08 -7.90 12.50
CA ARG A 108 -13.55 -7.65 13.86
C ARG A 108 -12.33 -6.75 13.80
N ARG A 109 -11.41 -6.98 12.85
CA ARG A 109 -10.24 -6.11 12.65
C ARG A 109 -10.65 -4.66 12.41
N ARG A 110 -11.65 -4.41 11.57
CA ARG A 110 -12.18 -3.06 11.31
C ARG A 110 -12.72 -2.38 12.57
N LYS A 111 -13.41 -3.12 13.44
CA LYS A 111 -13.90 -2.58 14.72
C LYS A 111 -12.75 -2.22 15.67
N LEU A 112 -11.70 -3.05 15.72
CA LEU A 112 -10.51 -2.76 16.52
C LEU A 112 -9.77 -1.50 16.04
N VAL A 113 -9.59 -1.34 14.73
CA VAL A 113 -9.00 -0.11 14.16
C VAL A 113 -9.85 1.11 14.49
N ALA A 114 -11.18 1.00 14.38
CA ALA A 114 -12.08 2.10 14.73
C ALA A 114 -12.01 2.47 16.23
N LEU A 115 -11.88 1.47 17.11
CA LEU A 115 -11.70 1.68 18.55
C LEU A 115 -10.36 2.38 18.83
N PHE A 116 -9.27 1.89 18.24
CA PHE A 116 -7.94 2.48 18.40
C PHE A 116 -7.89 3.94 17.95
N ASN A 117 -8.46 4.25 16.78
CA ASN A 117 -8.55 5.62 16.29
C ASN A 117 -9.43 6.51 17.18
N SER A 118 -10.42 5.94 17.87
CA SER A 118 -11.24 6.68 18.83
C SER A 118 -10.47 6.99 20.11
N ILE A 119 -9.60 6.07 20.56
CA ILE A 119 -8.73 6.28 21.72
C ILE A 119 -7.71 7.39 21.44
N ILE A 120 -7.01 7.35 20.31
CA ILE A 120 -6.05 8.41 19.92
C ILE A 120 -6.73 9.79 19.94
N LYS A 121 -7.93 9.89 19.36
CA LYS A 121 -8.69 11.15 19.34
C LYS A 121 -9.08 11.67 20.73
N LEU A 122 -9.25 10.79 21.72
CA LEU A 122 -9.54 11.19 23.10
C LEU A 122 -8.28 11.74 23.77
N GLU A 123 -7.11 11.15 23.52
CA GLU A 123 -5.83 11.65 24.03
C GLU A 123 -5.48 13.02 23.44
N ASP A 124 -5.67 13.20 22.13
CA ASP A 124 -5.41 14.49 21.45
C ASP A 124 -6.39 15.61 21.87
N GLY A 125 -7.61 15.24 22.29
CA GLY A 125 -8.67 16.18 22.71
C GLY A 125 -8.51 16.71 24.14
N GLU A 126 -7.79 15.99 25.00
CA GLU A 126 -7.50 16.39 26.37
C GLU A 126 -6.40 17.48 26.43
N GLU A 127 -5.43 17.47 25.50
CA GLU A 127 -4.34 18.47 25.46
C GLU A 127 -4.83 19.90 25.16
N GLN A 128 -5.97 20.08 24.49
CA GLN A 128 -6.51 21.41 24.16
C GLN A 128 -7.34 22.07 25.27
N LYS A 129 -7.66 21.35 26.36
CA LYS A 129 -8.44 21.90 27.48
C LYS A 129 -7.61 22.33 28.70
N SER A 130 -6.29 22.21 28.64
CA SER A 130 -5.36 22.58 29.73
C SER A 130 -4.43 23.75 29.38
N ARG A 131 -4.89 24.71 28.58
CA ARG A 131 -4.21 25.99 28.34
C ARG A 131 -5.17 27.17 28.42
#